data_AF-B1FJ87-F1
#
_entry.id   AF-B1FJ87-F1
#
_cell.length_a   1.000
_cell.length_b   1.000
_cell.length_c   1.000
_cell.angle_alpha   90.00
_cell.angle_beta   90.00
_cell.angle_gamma   90.00
#
_symmetry.space_group_name_H-M   'P 1'
#
loop_
_entity.id
_entity.type
_entity.pdbx_description
1 polymer ?
#
loop_
_entity_poly.entity_id
_entity_poly.type
_entity_poly.pdbx_seq_one_letter_code
_entity_poly.pdbx_strand_id
1 'polypeptide(L)'
;MAFDVIERIKELAAAGKLIRDPDREKYPHLFKTYRFTEQALAEHRANYKPKAVPVYGGRGRLSNSEYTSEIETHLRYVPVGGVFKVKPRDSLRSAGWSARRGSNPVYYVQPDTWVDLKTGELMDKADARKAGIYIHTAESVSERAIRTYALIEGCAPTERDFVRYVLKMRNGRGGLLDTLKGVLDRWIAYAYPDLLINHRARKRAALRATLYKRGILHDDQTLTRDFQLLRRSTKKENLGDGARAALVLPIRSS
;
A
#
# COMPACT_ATOMS: atom_id res chain seq x y z
N MET A 1 22.88 37.39 1.30
CA MET A 1 21.78 37.20 2.27
C MET A 1 20.93 36.04 1.79
N ALA A 2 20.82 34.97 2.57
CA ALA A 2 20.01 33.81 2.19
C ALA A 2 18.56 34.05 2.63
N PHE A 3 17.63 34.02 1.68
CA PHE A 3 16.20 34.15 1.95
C PHE A 3 15.68 32.82 2.50
N ASP A 4 15.39 32.76 3.81
CA ASP A 4 14.81 31.58 4.44
C ASP A 4 13.28 31.58 4.28
N VAL A 5 12.84 30.77 3.33
CA VAL A 5 11.43 30.58 2.97
C VAL A 5 10.61 30.07 4.17
N ILE A 6 11.23 29.27 5.06
CA ILE A 6 10.53 28.63 6.18
C ILE A 6 10.23 29.65 7.28
N GLU A 7 11.16 30.55 7.60
CA GLU A 7 10.89 31.63 8.55
C GLU A 7 9.81 32.58 8.03
N ARG A 8 9.87 32.93 6.74
CA ARG A 8 8.88 33.81 6.12
C ARG A 8 7.47 33.21 6.13
N ILE A 9 7.35 31.89 5.92
CA ILE A 9 6.07 31.17 6.00
C ILE A 9 5.52 31.20 7.43
N LYS A 10 6.36 31.04 8.46
CA LYS A 10 5.94 31.09 9.87
C LYS A 10 5.45 32.48 10.27
N GLU A 11 6.13 33.55 9.85
CA GLU A 11 5.70 34.93 10.09
C GLU A 11 4.35 35.25 9.41
N LEU A 12 4.17 34.82 8.16
CA LEU A 12 2.95 35.11 7.40
C LEU A 12 1.74 34.29 7.89
N ALA A 13 1.96 33.05 8.34
CA ALA A 13 0.94 32.24 9.01
C ALA A 13 0.47 32.88 10.34
N ALA A 14 1.41 33.39 11.13
CA ALA A 14 1.10 34.07 12.39
C ALA A 14 0.30 35.37 12.18
N ALA A 15 0.49 36.05 11.04
CA ALA A 15 -0.25 37.25 10.67
C ALA A 15 -1.67 36.98 10.07
N GLY A 16 -2.14 35.73 10.06
CA GLY A 16 -3.47 35.37 9.55
C GLY A 16 -3.65 35.55 8.03
N LYS A 17 -2.56 35.78 7.30
CA LYS A 17 -2.59 35.89 5.85
C LYS A 17 -2.44 34.50 5.25
N LEU A 18 -3.44 34.06 4.48
CA LEU A 18 -3.40 32.81 3.72
C LEU A 18 -2.08 32.77 2.93
N ILE A 19 -1.18 31.84 3.27
CA ILE A 19 0.10 31.68 2.59
C ILE A 19 -0.21 31.27 1.15
N ARG A 20 0.01 32.18 0.21
CA ARG A 20 -0.03 31.89 -1.21
C ARG A 20 1.34 31.37 -1.60
N ASP A 21 1.34 30.26 -2.33
CA ASP A 21 2.54 29.71 -2.94
C ASP A 21 3.24 30.82 -3.76
N PRO A 22 4.49 31.20 -3.45
CA PRO A 22 5.19 32.27 -4.14
C PRO A 22 5.36 31.99 -5.64
N ASP A 23 5.38 30.71 -6.04
CA ASP A 23 5.43 30.33 -7.46
C ASP A 23 4.13 30.66 -8.19
N ARG A 24 3.00 30.74 -7.47
CA ARG A 24 1.71 31.16 -8.03
C ARG A 24 1.69 32.64 -8.41
N GLU A 25 2.48 33.47 -7.72
CA GLU A 25 2.65 34.89 -8.04
C GLU A 25 3.73 35.10 -9.11
N LYS A 26 4.82 34.33 -9.04
CA LYS A 26 5.97 34.46 -9.95
C LYS A 26 5.77 33.78 -11.31
N TYR A 27 5.00 32.70 -11.37
CA TYR A 27 4.74 31.90 -12.57
C TYR A 27 3.25 31.52 -12.72
N PRO A 28 2.34 32.50 -12.82
CA PRO A 28 0.89 32.25 -12.81
C PRO A 28 0.41 31.37 -13.97
N HIS A 29 1.13 31.36 -15.09
CA HIS A 29 0.82 30.54 -16.28
C HIS A 29 1.02 29.03 -16.07
N LEU A 30 1.76 28.62 -15.02
CA LEU A 30 1.96 27.20 -14.69
C LEU A 30 0.80 26.61 -13.87
N PHE A 31 -0.11 27.44 -13.36
CA PHE A 31 -1.18 27.02 -12.47
C PHE A 31 -2.55 27.20 -13.11
N LYS A 32 -3.30 26.11 -13.26
CA LYS A 32 -4.71 26.19 -13.65
C LYS A 32 -5.57 26.43 -12.41
N THR A 33 -6.06 27.66 -12.28
CA THR A 33 -7.02 28.03 -11.23
C THR A 33 -8.44 27.66 -11.67
N TYR A 34 -9.03 26.68 -11.00
CA TYR A 34 -10.46 26.40 -11.13
C TYR A 34 -11.20 27.06 -9.96
N ARG A 35 -12.21 27.87 -10.27
CA ARG A 35 -13.19 28.34 -9.28
C ARG A 35 -14.46 27.54 -9.48
N PHE A 36 -14.85 26.79 -8.44
CA PHE A 36 -16.12 26.09 -8.44
C PHE A 36 -17.20 27.02 -7.89
N THR A 37 -18.32 27.13 -8.60
CA THR A 37 -19.50 27.82 -8.09
C THR A 37 -20.16 26.98 -7.01
N GLU A 38 -20.97 27.61 -6.14
CA GLU A 38 -21.73 26.87 -5.13
C GLU A 38 -22.68 25.84 -5.75
N GLN A 39 -23.26 26.16 -6.92
CA GLN A 39 -24.04 25.23 -7.73
C GLN A 39 -23.23 23.99 -8.14
N ALA A 40 -22.01 24.18 -8.66
CA ALA A 40 -21.16 23.05 -9.08
C ALA A 40 -20.74 22.16 -7.88
N LEU A 41 -20.55 22.76 -6.70
CA LEU A 41 -20.28 22.02 -5.47
C LEU A 41 -21.52 21.25 -4.98
N ALA A 42 -22.72 21.85 -5.08
CA ALA A 42 -23.98 21.20 -4.72
C ALA A 42 -24.29 20.03 -5.66
N GLU A 43 -24.12 20.20 -6.97
CA GLU A 43 -24.29 19.14 -7.97
C GLU A 43 -23.27 18.01 -7.78
N HIS A 44 -22.00 18.34 -7.51
CA HIS A 44 -21.00 17.32 -7.21
C HIS A 44 -21.38 16.54 -5.96
N ARG A 45 -21.79 17.20 -4.86
CA ARG A 45 -22.22 16.52 -3.62
C ARG A 45 -23.44 15.64 -3.85
N ALA A 46 -24.43 16.10 -4.61
CA ALA A 46 -25.62 15.34 -4.93
C ALA A 46 -25.33 14.10 -5.78
N ASN A 47 -24.35 14.20 -6.69
CA ASN A 47 -23.98 13.12 -7.62
C ASN A 47 -22.74 12.32 -7.18
N TYR A 48 -22.14 12.66 -6.04
CA TYR A 48 -20.95 11.99 -5.53
C TYR A 48 -21.31 10.60 -5.02
N LYS A 49 -21.14 9.60 -5.87
CA LYS A 49 -21.20 8.19 -5.51
C LYS A 49 -19.77 7.67 -5.32
N PRO A 50 -19.22 7.65 -4.10
CA PRO A 50 -17.90 7.09 -3.88
C PRO A 50 -17.92 5.62 -4.31
N LYS A 51 -17.02 5.23 -5.22
CA LYS A 51 -16.87 3.82 -5.59
C LYS A 51 -16.53 3.03 -4.33
N ALA A 52 -17.29 1.99 -4.05
CA ALA A 52 -17.00 1.09 -2.94
C ALA A 52 -15.60 0.52 -3.14
N VAL A 53 -14.69 0.80 -2.20
CA VAL A 53 -13.38 0.17 -2.19
C VAL A 53 -13.63 -1.29 -1.82
N PRO A 54 -13.26 -2.26 -2.68
CA PRO A 54 -13.47 -3.66 -2.37
C PRO A 54 -12.76 -3.98 -1.04
N VAL A 55 -13.50 -4.60 -0.12
CA VAL A 55 -12.94 -5.10 1.13
C VAL A 55 -11.80 -6.06 0.76
N TYR A 56 -10.59 -5.75 1.20
CA TYR A 56 -9.45 -6.65 0.99
C TYR A 56 -9.77 -8.00 1.64
N GLY A 57 -9.96 -9.04 0.81
CA GLY A 57 -10.37 -10.38 1.25
C GLY A 57 -11.89 -10.67 1.20
N GLY A 58 -12.73 -9.72 0.78
CA GLY A 58 -14.13 -10.00 0.47
C GLY A 58 -14.25 -10.80 -0.82
N ARG A 59 -15.11 -11.83 -0.84
CA ARG A 59 -15.45 -12.62 -2.03
C ARG A 59 -16.14 -11.74 -3.09
N GLY A 60 -15.38 -10.94 -3.83
CA GLY A 60 -15.84 -10.26 -5.03
C GLY A 60 -15.45 -11.07 -6.25
N ARG A 61 -16.41 -11.36 -7.13
CA ARG A 61 -16.11 -11.89 -8.47
C ARG A 61 -15.14 -10.93 -9.14
N LEU A 62 -13.91 -11.38 -9.35
CA LEU A 62 -12.90 -10.67 -10.14
C LEU A 62 -13.42 -10.65 -11.58
N SER A 63 -14.15 -9.61 -11.98
CA SER A 63 -14.34 -9.34 -13.39
C SER A 63 -12.98 -8.90 -13.94
N ASN A 64 -12.43 -9.71 -14.85
CA ASN A 64 -11.14 -9.50 -15.52
C ASN A 64 -11.00 -8.16 -16.27
N SER A 65 -12.03 -7.31 -16.28
CA SER A 65 -12.09 -6.07 -17.05
C SER A 65 -11.49 -4.83 -16.35
N GLU A 66 -11.14 -4.89 -15.06
CA GLU A 66 -10.59 -3.72 -14.34
C GLU A 66 -9.05 -3.70 -14.26
N TYR A 67 -8.36 -4.69 -14.84
CA TYR A 67 -6.89 -4.77 -14.91
C TYR A 67 -6.33 -4.54 -16.32
N THR A 68 -7.14 -4.12 -17.28
CA THR A 68 -6.67 -3.67 -18.60
C THR A 68 -6.42 -2.17 -18.57
N SER A 69 -5.55 -1.70 -17.68
CA SER A 69 -4.74 -0.54 -18.02
C SER A 69 -3.49 -1.11 -18.64
N GLU A 70 -3.32 -0.90 -19.94
CA GLU A 70 -2.08 -1.08 -20.67
C GLU A 70 -1.00 -0.23 -19.99
N ILE A 71 -0.37 -0.79 -18.96
CA ILE A 71 0.84 -0.22 -18.40
C ILE A 71 1.93 -0.73 -19.31
N GLU A 72 2.36 0.11 -20.25
CA GLU A 72 3.68 0.01 -20.87
C GLU A 72 4.73 0.06 -19.76
N THR A 73 4.95 -1.10 -19.16
CA THR A 73 6.09 -1.41 -18.35
C THR A 73 7.16 -1.82 -19.34
N HIS A 74 8.16 -0.97 -19.58
CA HIS A 74 9.40 -1.43 -20.21
C HIS A 74 10.18 -2.32 -19.22
N LEU A 75 9.62 -3.48 -18.89
CA LEU A 75 10.36 -4.59 -18.32
C LEU A 75 11.26 -5.10 -19.45
N ARG A 76 12.56 -4.81 -19.38
CA ARG A 76 13.50 -5.36 -20.36
C ARG A 76 13.38 -6.89 -20.44
N TYR A 77 13.13 -7.56 -19.31
CA TYR A 77 12.95 -9.01 -19.27
C TYR A 77 11.54 -9.37 -18.79
N VAL A 78 10.80 -10.13 -19.60
CA VAL A 78 9.45 -10.62 -19.27
C VAL A 78 9.47 -12.14 -19.14
N PRO A 79 8.92 -12.73 -18.06
CA PRO A 79 8.88 -14.17 -17.92
C PRO A 79 7.95 -14.79 -18.98
N VAL A 80 8.44 -15.80 -19.70
CA VAL A 80 7.70 -16.50 -20.76
C VAL A 80 7.58 -18.01 -20.50
N GLY A 81 8.47 -18.55 -19.67
CA GLY A 81 8.44 -19.93 -19.20
C GLY A 81 8.39 -20.01 -17.68
N GLY A 82 8.05 -21.19 -17.16
CA GLY A 82 8.18 -21.45 -15.74
C GLY A 82 7.96 -22.91 -15.36
N VAL A 83 8.58 -23.29 -14.24
CA VAL A 83 8.42 -24.61 -13.64
C VAL A 83 7.29 -24.57 -12.61
N PHE A 84 6.37 -25.53 -12.71
CA PHE A 84 5.37 -25.75 -11.67
C PHE A 84 6.02 -26.33 -10.43
N LYS A 85 5.89 -25.61 -9.31
CA LYS A 85 6.37 -26.05 -8.00
C LYS A 85 5.22 -26.20 -7.03
N VAL A 86 5.26 -27.27 -6.24
CA VAL A 86 4.25 -27.52 -5.22
C VAL A 86 4.46 -26.55 -4.06
N LYS A 87 3.39 -25.89 -3.61
CA LYS A 87 3.41 -25.10 -2.38
C LYS A 87 3.41 -26.03 -1.16
N PRO A 88 4.33 -25.83 -0.20
CA PRO A 88 4.33 -26.60 1.04
C PRO A 88 3.00 -26.47 1.77
N ARG A 89 2.43 -27.60 2.21
CA ARG A 89 1.15 -27.64 2.91
C ARG A 89 1.15 -26.80 4.19
N ASP A 90 2.27 -26.74 4.89
CA ASP A 90 2.39 -25.96 6.13
C ASP A 90 2.27 -24.46 5.89
N SER A 91 2.81 -23.95 4.78
CA SER A 91 2.66 -22.54 4.39
C SER A 91 1.20 -22.20 4.06
N LEU A 92 0.49 -23.12 3.41
CA LEU A 92 -0.94 -22.94 3.12
C LEU A 92 -1.77 -23.00 4.40
N ARG A 93 -1.49 -23.95 5.29
CA ARG A 93 -2.15 -24.06 6.61
C ARG A 93 -1.93 -22.81 7.45
N SER A 94 -0.71 -22.29 7.51
CA SER A 94 -0.43 -21.05 8.24
C SER A 94 -1.23 -19.88 7.69
N ALA A 95 -1.53 -19.85 6.38
CA ALA A 95 -2.37 -18.84 5.75
C ALA A 95 -3.89 -19.07 5.93
N GLY A 96 -4.30 -20.02 6.78
CA GLY A 96 -5.70 -20.35 7.02
C GLY A 96 -6.32 -21.30 5.99
N TRP A 97 -5.52 -21.89 5.09
CA TRP A 97 -6.03 -22.87 4.13
C TRP A 97 -6.24 -24.23 4.81
N SER A 98 -7.51 -24.59 5.04
CA SER A 98 -7.89 -25.91 5.54
C SER A 98 -8.05 -26.91 4.38
N ALA A 99 -6.94 -27.52 3.96
CA ALA A 99 -6.97 -28.52 2.89
C ALA A 99 -7.36 -29.89 3.48
N ARG A 100 -8.47 -30.49 3.02
CA ARG A 100 -8.92 -31.82 3.46
C ARG A 100 -7.91 -32.90 3.02
N ARG A 101 -7.88 -34.04 3.72
CA ARG A 101 -7.10 -35.21 3.29
C ARG A 101 -7.51 -35.59 1.87
N GLY A 102 -6.56 -35.75 0.96
CA GLY A 102 -6.82 -36.02 -0.46
C GLY A 102 -7.02 -34.79 -1.37
N SER A 103 -6.89 -33.57 -0.83
CA SER A 103 -6.93 -32.35 -1.67
C SER A 103 -5.74 -32.28 -2.65
N ASN A 104 -6.03 -31.80 -3.86
CA ASN A 104 -5.05 -31.60 -4.91
C ASN A 104 -3.93 -30.64 -4.44
N PRO A 105 -2.67 -30.91 -4.81
CA PRO A 105 -1.56 -30.02 -4.50
C PRO A 105 -1.76 -28.65 -5.16
N VAL A 106 -1.47 -27.59 -4.40
CA VAL A 106 -1.46 -26.22 -4.92
C VAL A 106 -0.12 -25.98 -5.57
N TYR A 107 -0.12 -25.58 -6.84
CA TYR A 107 1.09 -25.24 -7.58
C TYR A 107 1.27 -23.74 -7.70
N TYR A 108 2.53 -23.31 -7.80
CA TYR A 108 2.89 -21.98 -8.27
C TYR A 108 3.86 -22.12 -9.44
N VAL A 109 3.79 -21.20 -10.39
CA VAL A 109 4.72 -21.14 -11.52
C VAL A 109 5.91 -20.29 -11.09
N GLN A 110 7.09 -20.92 -10.98
CA GLN A 110 8.33 -20.18 -10.81
C GLN A 110 8.92 -19.90 -12.18
N PRO A 111 9.10 -18.61 -12.57
CA PRO A 111 9.74 -18.30 -13.84
C PRO A 111 11.16 -18.86 -13.91
N ASP A 112 11.47 -19.49 -15.04
CA ASP A 112 12.78 -20.09 -15.36
C ASP A 112 13.39 -19.53 -16.65
N THR A 113 12.55 -18.91 -17.49
CA THR A 113 12.90 -18.39 -18.81
C THR A 113 12.27 -17.02 -19.00
N TRP A 114 13.05 -16.08 -19.53
CA TRP A 114 12.65 -14.70 -19.80
C TRP A 114 12.96 -14.32 -21.23
N VAL A 115 12.15 -13.44 -21.81
CA VAL A 115 12.44 -12.80 -23.09
C VAL A 115 12.98 -11.39 -22.85
N ASP A 116 14.11 -11.03 -23.47
CA ASP A 116 14.57 -9.65 -23.55
C ASP A 116 13.69 -8.91 -24.58
N LEU A 117 12.85 -7.97 -24.13
CA LEU A 117 11.99 -7.18 -25.02
C LEU A 117 12.77 -6.26 -25.96
N LYS A 118 14.06 -6.03 -25.73
CA LYS A 118 14.90 -5.23 -26.63
C LYS A 118 15.52 -6.06 -27.76
N THR A 119 15.98 -7.27 -27.45
CA THR A 119 16.69 -8.13 -28.43
C THR A 119 15.81 -9.26 -28.97
N GLY A 120 14.70 -9.56 -28.30
CA GLY A 120 13.85 -10.72 -28.59
C GLY A 120 14.45 -12.04 -28.09
N GLU A 121 15.62 -12.03 -27.48
CA GLU A 121 16.32 -13.24 -27.07
C GLU A 121 15.69 -13.88 -25.84
N LEU A 122 15.62 -15.21 -25.84
CA LEU A 122 15.26 -16.00 -24.67
C LEU A 122 16.50 -16.21 -23.82
N MET A 123 16.36 -15.91 -22.54
CA MET A 123 17.39 -16.10 -21.53
C MET A 123 16.88 -17.02 -20.44
N ASP A 124 17.67 -18.02 -20.10
CA ASP A 124 17.45 -18.82 -18.91
C ASP A 124 18.18 -18.21 -17.70
N LYS A 125 18.00 -18.83 -16.53
CA LYS A 125 18.64 -18.36 -15.29
C LYS A 125 20.17 -18.52 -15.30
N ALA A 126 20.71 -19.50 -16.02
CA ALA A 126 22.15 -19.76 -16.09
C ALA A 126 22.84 -18.70 -16.96
N ASP A 127 22.24 -18.36 -18.09
CA ASP A 127 22.72 -17.37 -19.05
C ASP A 127 22.63 -15.96 -18.49
N ALA A 128 21.53 -15.64 -17.78
CA ALA A 128 21.43 -14.38 -17.03
C ALA A 128 22.56 -14.21 -16.02
N ARG A 129 22.90 -15.27 -15.27
CA ARG A 129 24.02 -15.22 -14.31
C ARG A 129 25.37 -15.10 -15.00
N LYS A 130 25.62 -15.85 -16.08
CA LYS A 130 26.87 -15.77 -16.85
C LYS A 130 27.09 -14.36 -17.39
N ALA A 131 26.02 -13.70 -17.83
CA ALA A 131 26.03 -12.32 -18.31
C ALA A 131 26.06 -11.25 -17.19
N GLY A 132 26.05 -11.65 -15.92
CA GLY A 132 26.00 -10.71 -14.79
C GLY A 132 24.67 -9.95 -14.66
N ILE A 133 23.62 -10.43 -15.33
CA ILE A 133 22.30 -9.79 -15.36
C ILE A 133 21.46 -10.29 -14.19
N TYR A 134 21.04 -9.37 -13.33
CA TYR A 134 20.10 -9.67 -12.26
C TYR A 134 18.66 -9.48 -12.72
N ILE A 135 17.99 -10.57 -13.09
CA ILE A 135 16.57 -10.55 -13.46
C ILE A 135 15.72 -10.57 -12.18
N HIS A 136 15.15 -9.42 -11.83
CA HIS A 136 14.18 -9.33 -10.73
C HIS A 136 12.94 -10.18 -11.03
N THR A 137 12.87 -11.37 -10.44
CA THR A 137 11.64 -12.17 -10.45
C THR A 137 10.68 -11.55 -9.46
N ALA A 138 9.69 -10.80 -9.95
CA ALA A 138 8.64 -10.28 -9.11
C ALA A 138 7.90 -11.45 -8.47
N GLU A 139 7.89 -11.52 -7.13
CA GLU A 139 7.10 -12.51 -6.41
C GLU A 139 5.62 -12.35 -6.81
N SER A 140 4.97 -13.47 -7.10
CA SER A 140 3.57 -13.50 -7.51
C SER A 140 2.69 -12.81 -6.48
N VAL A 141 1.69 -12.05 -6.94
CA VAL A 141 0.72 -11.37 -6.08
C VAL A 141 0.05 -12.37 -5.13
N SER A 142 -0.22 -13.58 -5.62
CA SER A 142 -0.84 -14.66 -4.85
C SER A 142 0.08 -15.19 -3.74
N GLU A 143 1.37 -15.36 -4.01
CA GLU A 143 2.34 -15.80 -3.00
C GLU A 143 2.50 -14.78 -1.89
N ARG A 144 2.55 -13.50 -2.27
CA ARG A 144 2.61 -12.39 -1.32
C ARG A 144 1.35 -12.32 -0.46
N ALA A 145 0.19 -12.57 -1.05
CA ALA A 145 -1.08 -12.63 -0.32
C ALA A 145 -1.06 -13.79 0.69
N ILE A 146 -0.65 -15.00 0.29
CA ILE A 146 -0.54 -16.16 1.18
C ILE A 146 0.39 -15.86 2.36
N ARG A 147 1.56 -15.28 2.12
CA ARG A 147 2.51 -14.88 3.16
C ARG A 147 1.89 -13.86 4.12
N THR A 148 1.22 -12.85 3.58
CA THR A 148 0.53 -11.81 4.38
C THR A 148 -0.55 -12.43 5.26
N TYR A 149 -1.37 -13.34 4.71
CA TYR A 149 -2.39 -14.05 5.49
C TYR A 149 -1.78 -14.93 6.56
N ALA A 150 -0.68 -15.63 6.27
CA ALA A 150 0.03 -16.44 7.25
C ALA A 150 0.53 -15.61 8.44
N LEU A 151 1.03 -14.41 8.17
CA LEU A 151 1.50 -13.49 9.20
C LEU A 151 0.34 -12.94 10.05
N ILE A 152 -0.81 -12.64 9.43
CA ILE A 152 -2.02 -12.22 10.15
C ILE A 152 -2.54 -13.37 11.03
N GLU A 153 -2.62 -14.59 10.51
CA GLU A 153 -3.10 -15.76 11.25
C GLU A 153 -2.16 -16.15 12.40
N GLY A 154 -0.84 -15.91 12.25
CA GLY A 154 0.16 -16.04 13.31
C GLY A 154 0.04 -15.02 14.45
N CYS A 155 -0.79 -13.98 14.30
CA CYS A 155 -1.10 -13.02 15.36
C CYS A 155 -2.20 -13.55 16.30
N ALA A 156 -2.19 -13.08 17.55
CA ALA A 156 -3.26 -13.42 18.49
C ALA A 156 -4.61 -12.94 17.93
N PRO A 157 -5.74 -13.65 18.15
CA PRO A 157 -7.04 -13.28 17.59
C PRO A 157 -7.44 -11.82 17.81
N THR A 158 -7.10 -11.27 18.98
CA THR A 158 -7.35 -9.87 19.37
C THR A 158 -6.48 -8.85 18.63
N GLU A 159 -5.38 -9.26 18.01
CA GLU A 159 -4.43 -8.40 17.29
C GLU A 159 -4.70 -8.38 15.78
N ARG A 160 -5.43 -9.36 15.23
CA ARG A 160 -5.56 -9.59 13.79
C ARG A 160 -6.16 -8.41 13.06
N ASP A 161 -7.19 -7.79 13.62
CA ASP A 161 -7.86 -6.66 12.98
C ASP A 161 -6.99 -5.39 12.99
N PHE A 162 -6.23 -5.18 14.07
CA PHE A 162 -5.23 -4.13 14.14
C PHE A 162 -4.12 -4.33 13.10
N VAL A 163 -3.59 -5.55 12.98
CA VAL A 163 -2.55 -5.87 11.99
C VAL A 163 -3.08 -5.71 10.56
N ARG A 164 -4.30 -6.19 10.28
CA ARG A 164 -4.97 -5.96 8.98
C ARG A 164 -5.11 -4.48 8.67
N TYR A 165 -5.48 -3.67 9.66
CA TYR A 165 -5.56 -2.21 9.52
C TYR A 165 -4.19 -1.61 9.14
N VAL A 166 -3.13 -1.93 9.87
CA VAL A 166 -1.77 -1.42 9.59
C VAL A 166 -1.31 -1.80 8.18
N LEU A 167 -1.58 -3.03 7.75
CA LEU A 167 -1.25 -3.49 6.40
C LEU A 167 -2.09 -2.82 5.31
N LYS A 168 -3.30 -2.32 5.62
CA LYS A 168 -4.07 -1.47 4.69
C LYS A 168 -3.55 -0.04 4.63
N MET A 169 -2.89 0.42 5.70
CA MET A 169 -2.23 1.73 5.79
C MET A 169 -0.82 1.75 5.16
N ARG A 170 -0.44 0.72 4.39
CA ARG A 170 0.83 0.68 3.64
C ARG A 170 0.74 1.48 2.35
N ASN A 171 1.84 2.13 1.99
CA ASN A 171 2.04 2.82 0.72
C ASN A 171 2.73 1.91 -0.31
N GLY A 172 2.72 2.29 -1.58
CA GLY A 172 3.41 1.54 -2.65
C GLY A 172 4.94 1.49 -2.58
N ARG A 173 5.57 2.25 -1.67
CA ARG A 173 7.03 2.35 -1.49
C ARG A 173 7.56 1.49 -0.33
N GLY A 174 6.71 0.69 0.31
CA GLY A 174 7.11 -0.18 1.41
C GLY A 174 7.10 0.48 2.80
N GLY A 175 6.47 1.65 2.93
CA GLY A 175 6.26 2.31 4.22
C GLY A 175 4.79 2.49 4.55
N LEU A 176 4.50 3.24 5.61
CA LEU A 176 3.14 3.65 5.96
C LEU A 176 2.70 4.88 5.16
N LEU A 177 1.38 5.02 4.95
CA LEU A 177 0.73 6.16 4.29
C LEU A 177 0.81 7.45 5.13
N ASP A 178 0.99 7.31 6.44
CA ASP A 178 1.10 8.39 7.42
C ASP A 178 2.16 7.98 8.45
N THR A 179 2.56 8.90 9.31
CA THR A 179 3.41 8.62 10.47
C THR A 179 2.80 7.50 11.31
N LEU A 180 3.64 6.64 11.90
CA LEU A 180 3.15 5.59 12.80
C LEU A 180 2.28 6.16 13.92
N LYS A 181 2.62 7.33 14.47
CA LYS A 181 1.79 8.02 15.46
C LYS A 181 0.37 8.28 14.92
N GLY A 182 0.24 8.85 13.73
CA GLY A 182 -1.06 9.15 13.10
C GLY A 182 -1.86 7.89 12.77
N VAL A 183 -1.20 6.83 12.31
CA VAL A 183 -1.82 5.50 12.08
C VAL A 183 -2.36 4.92 13.39
N LEU A 184 -1.55 4.93 14.46
CA LEU A 184 -1.96 4.41 15.76
C LEU A 184 -3.07 5.22 16.40
N ASP A 185 -3.01 6.55 16.30
CA ASP A 185 -4.05 7.43 16.86
C ASP A 185 -5.40 7.24 16.16
N ARG A 186 -5.39 7.02 14.84
CA ARG A 186 -6.61 6.66 14.09
C ARG A 186 -7.18 5.33 14.54
N TRP A 187 -6.35 4.31 14.71
CA TRP A 187 -6.82 3.03 15.24
C TRP A 187 -7.37 3.16 16.67
N ILE A 188 -6.70 3.92 17.53
CA ILE A 188 -7.14 4.14 18.91
C ILE A 188 -8.51 4.83 18.93
N ALA A 189 -8.69 5.89 18.15
CA ALA A 189 -9.96 6.59 18.06
C ALA A 189 -11.09 5.67 17.55
N TYR A 190 -10.78 4.75 16.63
CA TYR A 190 -11.76 3.83 16.07
C TYR A 190 -12.09 2.64 16.99
N ALA A 191 -11.09 1.98 17.56
CA ALA A 191 -11.27 0.76 18.35
C ALA A 191 -11.52 1.03 19.84
N TYR A 192 -11.12 2.20 20.33
CA TYR A 192 -11.21 2.61 21.74
C TYR A 192 -11.70 4.06 21.88
N PRO A 193 -12.95 4.36 21.45
CA PRO A 193 -13.49 5.72 21.40
C PRO A 193 -13.51 6.40 22.78
N ASP A 194 -13.85 5.64 23.83
CA ASP A 194 -14.02 6.14 25.20
C ASP A 194 -12.70 6.15 25.98
N LEU A 195 -11.57 5.89 25.32
CA LEU A 195 -10.27 5.88 25.97
C LEU A 195 -9.86 7.31 26.35
N LEU A 196 -9.75 7.53 27.67
CA LEU A 196 -9.25 8.78 28.25
C LEU A 196 -7.92 9.19 27.62
N ILE A 197 -7.76 10.48 27.40
CA ILE A 197 -6.59 11.07 26.73
C ILE A 197 -5.28 10.60 27.38
N ASN A 198 -5.25 10.53 28.71
CA ASN A 198 -4.08 10.13 29.51
C ASN A 198 -3.66 8.67 29.28
N HIS A 199 -4.56 7.81 28.81
CA HIS A 199 -4.26 6.40 28.51
C HIS A 199 -3.87 6.17 27.05
N ARG A 200 -4.08 7.14 26.15
CA ARG A 200 -3.76 7.02 24.73
C ARG A 200 -2.26 6.81 24.49
N ALA A 201 -1.39 7.48 25.24
CA ALA A 201 0.06 7.32 25.12
C ALA A 201 0.51 5.89 25.45
N ARG A 202 0.00 5.32 26.54
CA ARG A 202 0.27 3.93 26.94
C ARG A 202 -0.26 2.94 25.89
N LYS A 203 -1.47 3.18 25.38
CA LYS A 203 -2.06 2.33 24.33
C LYS A 203 -1.25 2.38 23.03
N ARG A 204 -0.77 3.57 22.65
CA ARG A 204 0.11 3.77 21.48
C ARG A 204 1.41 2.97 21.63
N ALA A 205 2.04 3.03 22.79
CA ALA A 205 3.26 2.26 23.07
C ALA A 205 3.02 0.75 22.99
N ALA A 206 1.91 0.26 23.56
CA ALA A 206 1.54 -1.15 23.49
C ALA A 206 1.30 -1.63 22.04
N LEU A 207 0.54 -0.87 21.25
CA LEU A 207 0.28 -1.19 19.84
C LEU A 207 1.56 -1.15 18.99
N ARG A 208 2.44 -0.17 19.23
CA ARG A 208 3.77 -0.10 18.60
C ARG A 208 4.59 -1.35 18.93
N ALA A 209 4.63 -1.75 20.20
CA ALA A 209 5.34 -2.96 20.63
C ALA A 209 4.80 -4.23 19.95
N THR A 210 3.48 -4.35 19.75
CA THR A 210 2.89 -5.45 18.98
C THR A 210 3.44 -5.50 17.54
N LEU A 211 3.57 -4.37 16.85
CA LEU A 211 4.07 -4.34 15.47
C LEU A 211 5.53 -4.78 15.36
N TYR A 212 6.39 -4.34 16.29
CA TYR A 212 7.79 -4.78 16.35
C TYR A 212 7.92 -6.25 16.75
N LYS A 213 7.16 -6.70 17.76
CA LYS A 213 7.14 -8.12 18.19
C LYS A 213 6.76 -9.08 17.06
N ARG A 214 5.89 -8.63 16.15
CA ARG A 214 5.44 -9.41 14.98
C ARG A 214 6.34 -9.23 13.75
N GLY A 215 7.42 -8.46 13.84
CA GLY A 215 8.35 -8.21 12.73
C GLY A 215 7.71 -7.47 11.56
N ILE A 216 6.66 -6.68 11.79
CA ILE A 216 5.93 -5.95 10.73
C ILE A 216 6.69 -4.67 10.35
N LEU A 217 7.21 -3.96 11.35
CA LEU A 217 7.97 -2.73 11.19
C LEU A 217 9.47 -3.02 11.26
N HIS A 218 10.22 -2.43 10.32
CA HIS A 218 11.68 -2.33 10.44
C HIS A 218 12.05 -1.09 11.26
N ASP A 219 11.39 0.02 10.97
CA ASP A 219 11.42 1.26 11.75
C ASP A 219 9.99 1.88 11.83
N ASP A 220 9.87 3.07 12.42
CA ASP A 220 8.57 3.72 12.62
C ASP A 220 7.88 4.19 11.31
N GLN A 221 8.53 4.07 10.16
CA GLN A 221 7.99 4.47 8.86
C GLN A 221 8.00 3.33 7.84
N THR A 222 8.96 2.39 7.95
CA THR A 222 9.21 1.33 6.98
C THR A 222 8.73 -0.03 7.49
N LEU A 223 8.06 -0.75 6.60
CA LEU A 223 7.68 -2.13 6.84
C LEU A 223 8.88 -3.05 6.59
N THR A 224 8.95 -4.20 7.23
CA THR A 224 9.97 -5.21 6.88
C THR A 224 9.71 -5.77 5.48
N ARG A 225 10.75 -6.32 4.84
CA ARG A 225 10.75 -6.75 3.43
C ARG A 225 9.54 -7.59 3.04
N ASP A 226 9.08 -8.47 3.92
CA ASP A 226 7.93 -9.35 3.68
C ASP A 226 6.59 -8.61 3.53
N PHE A 227 6.51 -7.39 4.08
CA PHE A 227 5.31 -6.54 4.06
C PHE A 227 5.46 -5.33 3.12
N GLN A 228 6.66 -5.12 2.58
CA GLN A 228 6.90 -4.13 1.53
C GLN A 228 6.26 -4.62 0.22
N LEU A 229 5.08 -4.12 -0.11
CA LEU A 229 4.62 -4.13 -1.50
C LEU A 229 5.33 -3.02 -2.24
N LEU A 230 6.55 -3.31 -2.69
CA LEU A 230 7.18 -2.49 -3.72
C LEU A 230 6.31 -2.59 -4.98
N ARG A 231 5.39 -1.65 -5.13
CA ARG A 231 4.80 -1.31 -6.42
C ARG A 231 5.74 -0.29 -7.06
N ARG A 232 5.99 -0.42 -8.36
CA ARG A 232 6.52 0.71 -9.14
C ARG A 232 5.36 1.71 -9.30
N SER A 233 5.02 2.41 -8.21
CA SER A 233 3.89 3.33 -8.17
C SER A 233 4.26 4.60 -8.94
N THR A 234 3.41 4.95 -9.90
CA THR A 234 3.50 6.23 -10.60
C THR A 234 3.27 7.40 -9.63
N LYS A 235 3.70 8.62 -9.98
CA LYS A 235 3.41 9.82 -9.16
C LYS A 235 1.90 9.96 -8.86
N LYS A 236 1.04 9.59 -9.81
CA LYS A 236 -0.43 9.64 -9.69
C LYS A 236 -0.97 8.62 -8.67
N GLU A 237 -0.45 7.40 -8.65
CA GLU A 237 -0.84 6.38 -7.67
C GLU A 237 -0.38 6.74 -6.26
N ASN A 238 0.81 7.33 -6.13
CA ASN A 238 1.32 7.84 -4.84
C ASN A 238 0.43 8.97 -4.28
N LEU A 239 -0.17 9.80 -5.15
CA LEU A 239 -1.15 10.82 -4.75
C LEU A 239 -2.51 10.20 -4.34
N GLY A 240 -2.95 9.14 -5.04
CA GLY A 240 -4.17 8.39 -4.69
C GLY A 240 -4.05 7.62 -3.37
N ASP A 241 -2.85 7.14 -3.05
CA ASP A 241 -2.53 6.44 -1.81
C ASP A 241 -2.81 7.32 -0.57
N GLY A 242 -2.57 8.63 -0.62
CA GLY A 242 -2.88 9.55 0.48
C GLY A 242 -4.38 9.62 0.81
N ALA A 243 -5.24 9.61 -0.21
CA ALA A 243 -6.70 9.60 -0.04
C ALA A 243 -7.21 8.26 0.52
N ARG A 244 -6.48 7.16 0.27
CA ARG A 244 -6.82 5.82 0.77
C ARG A 244 -6.84 5.77 2.30
N ALA A 245 -5.96 6.50 2.98
CA ALA A 245 -5.86 6.52 4.43
C ALA A 245 -7.18 6.93 5.12
N ALA A 246 -7.99 7.77 4.48
CA ALA A 246 -9.31 8.17 4.99
C ALA A 246 -10.40 7.11 4.78
N LEU A 247 -10.17 6.15 3.87
CA LEU A 247 -11.13 5.11 3.47
C LEU A 247 -10.83 3.74 4.12
N VAL A 248 -9.73 3.60 4.87
CA VAL A 248 -9.32 2.32 5.46
C VAL A 248 -10.22 1.88 6.61
N LEU A 249 -10.68 2.83 7.43
CA LEU A 249 -11.62 2.59 8.52
C LEU A 249 -12.99 3.13 8.12
N PRO A 250 -14.08 2.41 8.38
CA PRO A 250 -15.41 2.93 8.10
C PRO A 250 -15.67 4.20 8.92
N ILE A 251 -16.29 5.20 8.31
CA ILE A 251 -16.83 6.36 9.02
C ILE A 251 -17.90 5.81 9.96
N ARG A 252 -17.74 6.03 11.27
CA ARG A 252 -18.81 5.72 12.22
C ARG A 252 -20.01 6.61 11.85
N SER A 253 -21.09 6.00 11.37
CA SER A 253 -22.37 6.69 11.25
C SER A 253 -22.77 7.12 12.67
N SER A 254 -22.80 8.43 12.90
CA SER A 254 -23.42 9.05 14.07
C SER A 254 -24.90 8.75 14.11
#